data_AF-A0A1W1WT67-F1
#
_entry.id   AF-A0A1W1WT67-F1
#
_cell.length_a   1.000
_cell.length_b   1.000
_cell.length_c   1.000
_cell.angle_alpha   90.00
_cell.angle_beta   90.00
_cell.angle_gamma   90.00
#
_symmetry.space_group_name_H-M   'P 1'
#
loop_
_entity.id
_entity.type
_entity.pdbx_description
1 polymer ?
#
loop_
_entity_poly.entity_id
_entity_poly.type
_entity_poly.pdbx_seq_one_letter_code
_entity_poly.pdbx_strand_id
1 'polypeptide(L)'
;MRIILIFLPLLLFAQMKEIEGKYTYLEALKVCKQKFGKEWRITEIWELFPLRGQTDRFGKDKLYWSGNTLGEARIEKNIRHESEIFVLNKDIPAFAFYLQDGDITPTPKNIKAHVICTNNPKLHQLDKDFKKLSNGLVADYKNSIYWEPFEKRRDKKKLTYEEAQHYCENLKLFGREWRLPSLDELYAIVNYNYVKPAVNKKIFGHMRHKYYVSDDEFGENEVYVVGFAVGSVATAPKSEHFYFRCVSDMEENFFK
;
A
#
# COMPACT_ATOMS: atom_id res chain seq x y z
N MET A 1 18.35 40.95 35.68
CA MET A 1 17.09 40.55 35.01
C MET A 1 17.47 39.57 33.90
N ARG A 2 17.18 38.28 34.07
CA ARG A 2 17.64 37.21 33.16
C ARG A 2 16.85 37.26 31.85
N ILE A 3 17.55 37.39 30.73
CA ILE A 3 17.01 37.20 29.38
C ILE A 3 16.80 35.70 29.20
N ILE A 4 15.54 35.27 29.15
CA ILE A 4 15.18 33.90 28.81
C ILE A 4 15.18 33.82 27.28
N LEU A 5 16.25 33.28 26.70
CA LEU A 5 16.26 32.83 25.31
C LEU A 5 15.41 31.56 25.22
N ILE A 6 14.17 31.71 24.75
CA ILE A 6 13.32 30.58 24.38
C ILE A 6 13.90 29.99 23.09
N PHE A 7 14.66 28.90 23.23
CA PHE A 7 14.99 28.03 22.11
C PHE A 7 13.70 27.35 21.65
N LEU A 8 13.05 27.91 20.62
CA LEU A 8 12.01 27.23 19.87
C LEU A 8 12.69 26.06 19.14
N PRO A 9 12.35 24.79 19.41
CA PRO A 9 12.92 23.71 18.64
C PRO A 9 12.40 23.90 17.22
N LEU A 10 13.32 24.09 16.26
CA LEU A 10 12.99 24.00 14.85
C LEU A 10 12.52 22.55 14.63
N LEU A 11 11.21 22.32 14.76
CA LEU A 11 10.57 21.17 14.17
C LEU A 11 10.84 21.31 12.68
N LEU A 12 11.88 20.63 12.19
CA LEU A 12 12.12 20.46 10.77
C LEU A 12 10.88 19.77 10.22
N PHE A 13 9.92 20.55 9.75
CA PHE A 13 8.76 20.03 9.04
C PHE A 13 9.29 19.13 7.93
N ALA A 14 8.78 17.90 7.90
CA ALA A 14 8.85 17.02 6.74
C ALA A 14 8.66 17.84 5.46
N GLN A 15 9.68 17.89 4.59
CA GLN A 15 9.58 18.64 3.34
C GLN A 15 9.46 17.67 2.17
N MET A 16 8.41 17.83 1.37
CA MET A 16 8.28 17.18 0.06
C MET A 16 8.46 18.20 -1.05
N LYS A 17 9.32 17.86 -2.02
CA LYS A 17 9.65 18.73 -3.15
C LYS A 17 9.61 17.94 -4.45
N GLU A 18 8.67 18.26 -5.33
CA GLU A 18 8.77 17.83 -6.72
C GLU A 18 9.98 18.52 -7.37
N ILE A 19 10.75 17.78 -8.17
CA ILE A 19 11.83 18.35 -8.96
C ILE A 19 11.46 18.37 -10.43
N GLU A 20 11.91 19.40 -11.14
CA GLU A 20 11.67 19.52 -12.58
C GLU A 20 12.42 18.44 -13.37
N GLY A 21 11.80 17.98 -14.46
CA GLY A 21 12.36 16.98 -15.38
C GLY A 21 11.87 15.56 -15.12
N LYS A 22 12.34 14.63 -15.98
CA LYS A 22 12.08 13.19 -15.88
C LYS A 22 13.39 12.43 -15.84
N TYR A 23 13.45 11.41 -14.99
CA TYR A 23 14.67 10.68 -14.65
C TYR A 23 14.44 9.19 -14.80
N THR A 24 15.44 8.45 -15.26
CA THR A 24 15.48 6.99 -15.08
C THR A 24 15.51 6.64 -13.60
N TYR A 25 15.22 5.39 -13.23
CA TYR A 25 15.18 5.01 -11.82
C TYR A 25 16.53 5.24 -11.10
N LEU A 26 17.65 4.90 -11.75
CA LEU A 26 18.99 5.09 -11.16
C LEU A 26 19.38 6.56 -11.02
N GLU A 27 18.92 7.43 -11.93
CA GLU A 27 19.07 8.88 -11.82
C GLU A 27 18.21 9.43 -10.67
N ALA A 28 16.95 8.96 -10.56
CA ALA A 28 16.02 9.36 -9.51
C ALA A 28 16.57 9.07 -8.11
N LEU A 29 17.19 7.90 -7.89
CA LEU A 29 17.82 7.55 -6.61
C LEU A 29 18.96 8.49 -6.18
N LYS A 30 19.55 9.24 -7.11
CA LYS A 30 20.70 10.13 -6.85
C LYS A 30 20.29 11.60 -6.79
N VAL A 31 19.35 12.03 -7.63
CA VAL A 31 19.06 13.45 -7.86
C VAL A 31 18.60 14.19 -6.61
N CYS A 32 17.82 13.57 -5.73
CA CYS A 32 17.38 14.21 -4.48
C CYS A 32 18.57 14.54 -3.56
N LYS A 33 19.52 13.61 -3.43
CA LYS A 33 20.74 13.80 -2.65
C LYS A 33 21.62 14.90 -3.25
N GLN A 34 21.75 14.90 -4.57
CA GLN A 34 22.56 15.87 -5.29
C GLN A 34 22.00 17.30 -5.20
N LYS A 35 20.67 17.46 -5.24
CA LYS A 35 20.04 18.79 -5.19
C LYS A 35 19.89 19.35 -3.77
N PHE A 36 19.60 18.51 -2.78
CA PHE A 36 19.15 18.97 -1.47
C PHE A 36 20.00 18.46 -0.29
N GLY A 37 20.97 17.57 -0.52
CA GLY A 37 21.87 17.03 0.49
C GLY A 37 21.59 15.56 0.85
N LYS A 38 22.55 14.94 1.55
CA LYS A 38 22.61 13.48 1.78
C LYS A 38 21.38 12.85 2.46
N GLU A 39 20.65 13.63 3.26
CA GLU A 39 19.45 13.19 4.00
C GLU A 39 18.21 13.09 3.09
N TRP A 40 18.26 13.64 1.88
CA TRP A 40 17.15 13.61 0.94
C TRP A 40 17.14 12.34 0.11
N ARG A 41 15.95 11.81 -0.13
CA ARG A 41 15.69 10.60 -0.93
C ARG A 41 14.44 10.80 -1.76
N ILE A 42 14.20 9.91 -2.71
CA ILE A 42 12.89 9.83 -3.35
C ILE A 42 11.84 9.31 -2.34
N THR A 43 10.60 9.75 -2.50
CA THR A 43 9.46 9.31 -1.69
C THR A 43 9.18 7.82 -1.89
N GLU A 44 8.70 7.17 -0.84
CA GLU A 44 8.20 5.80 -0.89
C GLU A 44 6.69 5.78 -1.16
N ILE A 45 6.15 4.61 -1.53
CA ILE A 45 4.77 4.49 -2.01
C ILE A 45 3.79 4.98 -0.94
N TRP A 46 4.01 4.67 0.33
CA TRP A 46 3.16 5.16 1.42
C TRP A 46 3.24 6.68 1.66
N GLU A 47 4.28 7.35 1.14
CA GLU A 47 4.37 8.82 1.16
C GLU A 47 3.71 9.44 -0.07
N LEU A 48 3.63 8.68 -1.17
CA LEU A 48 2.92 9.06 -2.39
C LEU A 48 1.41 8.78 -2.29
N PHE A 49 0.99 7.75 -1.57
CA PHE A 49 -0.41 7.31 -1.47
C PHE A 49 -1.36 8.40 -0.94
N PRO A 50 -0.99 9.19 0.09
CA PRO A 50 -1.84 10.30 0.56
C PRO A 50 -1.86 11.50 -0.38
N LEU A 51 -1.01 11.53 -1.42
CA LEU A 51 -0.97 12.60 -2.42
C LEU A 51 -1.95 12.37 -3.57
N ARG A 52 -2.71 11.26 -3.53
CA ARG A 52 -3.70 10.92 -4.55
C ARG A 52 -4.76 11.99 -4.73
N GLY A 53 -5.26 12.15 -5.95
CA GLY A 53 -6.29 13.13 -6.28
C GLY A 53 -5.82 14.60 -6.29
N GLN A 54 -4.59 14.92 -5.88
CA GLN A 54 -4.03 16.29 -5.90
C GLN A 54 -3.48 16.67 -7.30
N THR A 55 -4.31 16.49 -8.34
CA THR A 55 -3.94 16.67 -9.75
C THR A 55 -3.56 18.12 -10.09
N ASP A 56 -4.14 19.11 -9.42
CA ASP A 56 -3.77 20.52 -9.60
C ASP A 56 -2.30 20.78 -9.21
N ARG A 57 -1.84 20.10 -8.16
CA ARG A 57 -0.48 20.25 -7.63
C ARG A 57 0.53 19.42 -8.42
N PHE A 58 0.18 18.17 -8.70
CA PHE A 58 1.13 17.19 -9.23
C PHE A 58 0.93 16.88 -10.72
N GLY A 59 -0.04 17.51 -11.36
CA GLY A 59 -0.38 17.29 -12.77
C GLY A 59 -1.16 16.01 -13.00
N LYS A 60 -2.02 16.05 -14.02
CA LYS A 60 -2.69 14.88 -14.57
C LYS A 60 -1.67 13.98 -15.30
N ASP A 61 -1.86 12.66 -15.25
CA ASP A 61 -1.06 11.67 -15.99
C ASP A 61 0.45 11.63 -15.69
N LYS A 62 0.91 12.28 -14.61
CA LYS A 62 2.31 12.20 -14.20
C LYS A 62 2.59 10.90 -13.45
N LEU A 63 3.58 10.17 -13.94
CA LEU A 63 4.14 8.99 -13.31
C LEU A 63 5.31 9.40 -12.40
N TYR A 64 5.29 8.98 -11.13
CA TYR A 64 6.31 9.30 -10.14
C TYR A 64 7.08 8.06 -9.68
N TRP A 65 8.40 8.15 -9.62
CA TRP A 65 9.22 7.06 -9.06
C TRP A 65 9.02 6.92 -7.56
N SER A 66 9.00 5.67 -7.10
CA SER A 66 9.05 5.33 -5.69
C SER A 66 10.40 4.77 -5.24
N GLY A 67 10.83 5.14 -4.03
CA GLY A 67 11.99 4.58 -3.34
C GLY A 67 11.85 3.13 -2.90
N ASN A 68 10.64 2.57 -2.95
CA ASN A 68 10.42 1.17 -2.62
C ASN A 68 11.15 0.28 -3.61
N THR A 69 11.94 -0.64 -3.06
CA THR A 69 12.47 -1.77 -3.80
C THR A 69 11.65 -3.00 -3.43
N LEU A 70 11.41 -3.89 -4.40
CA LEU A 70 11.08 -5.26 -4.05
C LEU A 70 12.27 -5.79 -3.24
N GLY A 71 12.03 -6.22 -2.00
CA GLY A 71 13.11 -6.71 -1.14
C GLY A 71 13.88 -7.81 -1.84
N GLU A 72 15.20 -7.65 -1.98
CA GLU A 72 16.09 -8.66 -2.60
C GLU A 72 16.12 -10.01 -1.85
N ALA A 73 15.38 -10.20 -0.75
CA ALA A 73 15.46 -11.40 0.07
C ALA A 73 14.12 -11.77 0.73
N ARG A 74 13.38 -12.68 0.07
CA ARG A 74 12.76 -13.92 0.60
C ARG A 74 11.77 -14.46 -0.41
N ILE A 75 12.27 -14.78 -1.61
CA ILE A 75 11.62 -15.82 -2.42
C ILE A 75 11.65 -17.07 -1.52
N GLU A 76 10.53 -17.49 -0.94
CA GLU A 76 10.42 -18.82 -0.35
C GLU A 76 10.94 -19.79 -1.44
N LYS A 77 12.01 -20.53 -1.16
CA LYS A 77 12.77 -21.38 -2.12
C LYS A 77 11.94 -22.38 -2.93
N ASN A 78 10.62 -22.43 -2.72
CA ASN A 78 9.68 -23.38 -3.29
C ASN A 78 8.58 -22.75 -4.15
N ILE A 79 8.63 -21.46 -4.50
CA ILE A 79 7.70 -20.91 -5.50
C ILE A 79 8.22 -21.24 -6.89
N ARG A 80 7.78 -22.39 -7.41
CA ARG A 80 7.97 -22.77 -8.81
C ARG A 80 7.01 -21.98 -9.74
N HIS A 81 7.53 -21.65 -10.92
CA HIS A 81 6.83 -21.41 -12.22
C HIS A 81 6.07 -20.09 -12.41
N GLU A 82 5.89 -19.51 -13.60
CA GLU A 82 6.56 -19.48 -14.93
C GLU A 82 5.86 -18.44 -15.83
N SER A 83 4.89 -17.67 -15.30
CA SER A 83 3.93 -16.89 -16.08
C SER A 83 3.88 -15.40 -15.70
N GLU A 84 4.74 -14.92 -14.81
CA GLU A 84 4.78 -13.50 -14.46
C GLU A 84 6.07 -12.86 -14.99
N ILE A 85 5.92 -12.02 -16.01
CA ILE A 85 6.98 -11.33 -16.77
C ILE A 85 8.03 -10.67 -15.85
N PHE A 86 7.61 -10.10 -14.72
CA PHE A 86 8.51 -9.41 -13.79
C PHE A 86 9.36 -10.33 -12.91
N VAL A 87 9.02 -11.62 -12.83
CA VAL A 87 9.82 -12.65 -12.14
C VAL A 87 10.74 -13.38 -13.10
N LEU A 88 10.42 -13.37 -14.40
CA LEU A 88 11.26 -13.93 -15.47
C LEU A 88 12.37 -12.97 -15.92
N ASN A 89 12.18 -11.66 -15.74
CA ASN A 89 13.18 -10.66 -16.10
C ASN A 89 14.30 -10.58 -15.04
N LYS A 90 15.56 -10.72 -15.50
CA LYS A 90 16.76 -10.51 -14.67
C LYS A 90 16.82 -9.08 -14.08
N ASP A 91 16.12 -8.14 -14.69
CA ASP A 91 15.99 -6.76 -14.21
C ASP A 91 14.65 -6.56 -13.48
N ILE A 92 14.67 -6.77 -12.16
CA ILE A 92 13.52 -6.49 -11.29
C ILE A 92 13.06 -5.04 -11.53
N PRO A 93 11.78 -4.80 -11.90
CA PRO A 93 11.26 -3.46 -12.15
C PRO A 93 11.29 -2.61 -10.87
N ALA A 94 11.25 -1.29 -11.03
CA ALA A 94 10.99 -0.37 -9.92
C ALA A 94 9.49 -0.04 -9.87
N PHE A 95 9.00 0.48 -8.76
CA PHE A 95 7.61 0.93 -8.68
C PHE A 95 7.49 2.38 -9.09
N ALA A 96 6.49 2.67 -9.91
CA ALA A 96 6.10 4.02 -10.24
C ALA A 96 4.60 4.22 -9.97
N PHE A 97 4.23 5.45 -9.68
CA PHE A 97 2.93 5.82 -9.12
C PHE A 97 2.21 6.84 -9.98
N TYR A 98 0.96 6.58 -10.34
CA TYR A 98 0.08 7.61 -10.90
C TYR A 98 -0.68 8.28 -9.76
N LEU A 99 -0.35 9.54 -9.45
CA LEU A 99 -1.01 10.27 -8.36
C LEU A 99 -2.49 10.55 -8.63
N GLN A 100 -2.92 10.56 -9.89
CA GLN A 100 -4.32 10.78 -10.22
C GLN A 100 -5.21 9.68 -9.64
N ASP A 101 -4.93 8.43 -9.99
CA ASP A 101 -5.82 7.31 -9.69
C ASP A 101 -5.26 6.43 -8.54
N GLY A 102 -3.99 6.59 -8.17
CA GLY A 102 -3.36 5.83 -7.10
C GLY A 102 -2.69 4.53 -7.54
N ASP A 103 -2.57 4.34 -8.86
CA ASP A 103 -2.04 3.12 -9.42
C ASP A 103 -0.57 2.95 -9.11
N ILE A 104 -0.22 1.75 -8.63
CA ILE A 104 1.15 1.33 -8.35
C ILE A 104 1.57 0.32 -9.40
N THR A 105 2.44 0.75 -10.30
CA THR A 105 2.80 -0.02 -11.49
C THR A 105 4.27 -0.45 -11.42
N PRO A 106 4.56 -1.76 -11.51
CA PRO A 106 5.91 -2.24 -11.81
C PRO A 106 6.35 -1.69 -13.17
N THR A 107 7.40 -0.88 -13.16
CA THR A 107 7.85 -0.10 -14.31
C THR A 107 9.32 -0.42 -14.63
N PRO A 108 9.69 -0.65 -15.90
CA PRO A 108 11.08 -0.83 -16.30
C PRO A 108 11.96 0.38 -15.90
N LYS A 109 13.13 0.11 -15.31
CA LYS A 109 14.01 1.12 -14.71
C LYS A 109 14.59 2.15 -15.70
N ASN A 110 14.56 1.84 -17.01
CA ASN A 110 15.00 2.71 -18.10
C ASN A 110 13.95 3.74 -18.54
N ILE A 111 12.68 3.59 -18.14
CA ILE A 111 11.65 4.60 -18.36
C ILE A 111 12.01 5.86 -17.57
N LYS A 112 11.67 7.04 -18.13
CA LYS A 112 11.86 8.32 -17.45
C LYS A 112 10.55 8.77 -16.79
N ALA A 113 10.57 8.98 -15.48
CA ALA A 113 9.42 9.40 -14.68
C ALA A 113 9.77 10.60 -13.78
N HIS A 114 8.74 11.25 -13.23
CA HIS A 114 8.88 12.38 -12.31
C HIS A 114 9.37 11.91 -10.94
N VAL A 115 9.88 12.86 -10.14
CA VAL A 115 10.48 12.58 -8.85
C VAL A 115 9.98 13.58 -7.81
N ILE A 116 9.50 13.06 -6.69
CA ILE A 116 9.27 13.81 -5.46
C ILE A 116 10.36 13.41 -4.47
N CYS A 117 11.07 14.40 -3.96
CA CYS A 117 12.09 14.25 -2.95
C CYS A 117 11.51 14.52 -1.56
N THR A 118 11.99 13.76 -0.57
CA THR A 118 11.66 13.95 0.85
C THR A 118 12.90 13.78 1.71
N ASN A 119 12.94 14.48 2.84
CA ASN A 119 13.93 14.27 3.91
C ASN A 119 13.33 13.51 5.12
N ASN A 120 12.12 12.96 4.97
CA ASN A 120 11.51 12.16 6.01
C ASN A 120 12.38 10.95 6.34
N PRO A 121 12.56 10.62 7.63
CA PRO A 121 13.15 9.35 7.99
C PRO A 121 12.32 8.23 7.36
N LYS A 122 13.01 7.23 6.82
CA LYS A 122 12.37 6.05 6.24
C LYS A 122 11.70 5.25 7.36
N LEU A 123 10.43 5.52 7.59
CA LEU A 123 9.57 4.70 8.44
C LEU A 123 9.12 3.53 7.58
N HIS A 124 9.83 2.41 7.67
CA HIS A 124 9.32 1.16 7.10
C HIS A 124 7.91 0.93 7.65
N GLN A 125 7.00 0.42 6.81
CA GLN A 125 5.71 -0.09 7.26
C GLN A 125 6.01 -1.20 8.26
N LEU A 126 5.83 -0.88 9.54
CA LEU A 126 6.20 -1.77 10.61
C LEU A 126 4.97 -2.60 10.92
N ASP A 127 5.11 -3.90 10.77
CA ASP A 127 4.16 -4.91 11.26
C ASP A 127 3.80 -4.71 12.76
N LYS A 128 4.48 -3.79 13.47
CA LYS A 128 4.21 -3.39 14.85
C LYS A 128 2.79 -2.85 15.07
N ASP A 129 2.18 -2.27 14.04
CA ASP A 129 0.84 -1.68 14.14
C ASP A 129 -0.25 -2.78 14.05
N PHE A 130 0.15 -4.01 13.72
CA PHE A 130 -0.73 -5.16 13.63
C PHE A 130 -0.46 -6.20 14.71
N LYS A 131 -1.54 -6.75 15.29
CA LYS A 131 -1.43 -7.84 16.27
C LYS A 131 -2.46 -8.93 16.01
N LYS A 132 -1.98 -10.13 15.70
CA LYS A 132 -2.83 -11.33 15.67
C LYS A 132 -3.25 -11.72 17.09
N LEU A 133 -4.55 -11.81 17.32
CA LEU A 133 -5.17 -12.17 18.59
C LEU A 133 -5.36 -13.68 18.73
N SER A 134 -5.64 -14.16 19.94
CA SER A 134 -5.81 -15.59 20.26
C SER A 134 -6.99 -16.24 19.52
N ASN A 135 -8.05 -15.48 19.24
CA ASN A 135 -9.21 -15.93 18.46
C ASN A 135 -8.97 -15.85 16.94
N GLY A 136 -7.78 -15.43 16.50
CA GLY A 136 -7.38 -15.37 15.10
C GLY A 136 -7.65 -14.04 14.39
N LEU A 137 -8.39 -13.11 15.01
CA LEU A 137 -8.51 -11.73 14.50
C LEU A 137 -7.14 -11.07 14.40
N VAL A 138 -7.00 -10.10 13.50
CA VAL A 138 -5.83 -9.21 13.50
C VAL A 138 -6.29 -7.81 13.84
N ALA A 139 -5.80 -7.27 14.96
CA ALA A 139 -5.96 -5.87 15.32
C ALA A 139 -5.06 -5.01 14.45
N ASP A 140 -5.62 -3.97 13.82
CA ASP A 140 -4.92 -2.87 13.17
C ASP A 140 -5.16 -1.61 13.99
N TYR A 141 -4.17 -1.24 14.79
CA TYR A 141 -4.29 -0.13 15.73
C TYR A 141 -4.24 1.24 15.07
N LYS A 142 -3.69 1.33 13.85
CA LYS A 142 -3.56 2.60 13.14
C LYS A 142 -4.89 3.01 12.53
N ASN A 143 -5.61 2.04 11.95
CA ASN A 143 -6.92 2.27 11.34
C ASN A 143 -8.08 2.01 12.30
N SER A 144 -7.80 1.55 13.53
CA SER A 144 -8.81 1.19 14.54
C SER A 144 -9.80 0.15 14.01
N ILE A 145 -9.31 -0.90 13.34
CA ILE A 145 -10.13 -1.99 12.79
C ILE A 145 -9.61 -3.38 13.19
N TYR A 146 -10.50 -4.36 13.16
CA TYR A 146 -10.14 -5.77 13.16
C TYR A 146 -10.27 -6.35 11.76
N TRP A 147 -9.25 -7.09 11.34
CA TRP A 147 -9.34 -7.99 10.19
C TRP A 147 -9.89 -9.34 10.63
N GLU A 148 -10.77 -9.89 9.82
CA GLU A 148 -11.28 -11.25 10.00
C GLU A 148 -10.14 -12.30 9.99
N PRO A 149 -10.29 -13.43 10.70
CA PRO A 149 -9.35 -14.53 10.62
C PRO A 149 -9.35 -15.15 9.22
N PHE A 150 -8.20 -15.69 8.81
CA PHE A 150 -8.14 -16.53 7.63
C PHE A 150 -8.98 -17.80 7.83
N GLU A 151 -9.88 -18.07 6.88
CA GLU A 151 -10.66 -19.31 6.83
C GLU A 151 -10.32 -20.14 5.59
N LYS A 152 -9.87 -21.38 5.80
CA LYS A 152 -9.46 -22.29 4.71
C LYS A 152 -10.57 -22.54 3.68
N ARG A 153 -11.84 -22.52 4.08
CA ARG A 153 -12.99 -22.70 3.17
C ARG A 153 -13.13 -21.56 2.15
N ARG A 154 -12.59 -20.37 2.47
CA ARG A 154 -12.65 -19.17 1.60
C ARG A 154 -11.42 -18.98 0.73
N ASP A 155 -10.41 -19.86 0.88
CA ASP A 155 -9.12 -19.75 0.18
C ASP A 155 -9.23 -19.70 -1.36
N LYS A 156 -10.30 -20.22 -1.95
CA LYS A 156 -10.56 -20.18 -3.40
C LYS A 156 -11.80 -19.36 -3.77
N LYS A 157 -12.48 -18.76 -2.79
CA LYS A 157 -13.72 -18.01 -3.03
C LYS A 157 -13.36 -16.66 -3.65
N LYS A 158 -14.00 -16.36 -4.77
CA LYS A 158 -13.98 -15.05 -5.41
C LYS A 158 -15.41 -14.61 -5.65
N LEU A 159 -15.66 -13.32 -5.55
CA LEU A 159 -16.98 -12.71 -5.67
C LEU A 159 -16.87 -11.43 -6.49
N THR A 160 -17.97 -10.97 -7.07
CA THR A 160 -18.05 -9.59 -7.59
C THR A 160 -17.97 -8.58 -6.44
N TYR A 161 -17.83 -7.30 -6.77
CA TYR A 161 -17.82 -6.23 -5.77
C TYR A 161 -19.07 -6.28 -4.87
N GLU A 162 -20.26 -6.29 -5.47
CA GLU A 162 -21.54 -6.25 -4.76
C GLU A 162 -21.77 -7.52 -3.92
N GLU A 163 -21.36 -8.67 -4.45
CA GLU A 163 -21.43 -9.94 -3.72
C GLU A 163 -20.48 -9.96 -2.52
N ALA A 164 -19.28 -9.39 -2.65
CA ALA A 164 -18.29 -9.32 -1.57
C ALA A 164 -18.73 -8.35 -0.47
N GLN A 165 -19.28 -7.19 -0.86
CA GLN A 165 -19.90 -6.23 0.06
C GLN A 165 -21.02 -6.89 0.85
N HIS A 166 -22.00 -7.48 0.15
CA HIS A 166 -23.11 -8.18 0.77
C HIS A 166 -22.64 -9.33 1.67
N TYR A 167 -21.60 -10.06 1.27
CA TYR A 167 -21.03 -11.13 2.09
C TYR A 167 -20.47 -10.59 3.41
N CYS A 168 -19.69 -9.51 3.38
CA CYS A 168 -19.10 -8.94 4.59
C CYS A 168 -20.20 -8.39 5.51
N GLU A 169 -21.17 -7.63 5.01
CA GLU A 169 -22.28 -7.08 5.82
C GLU A 169 -23.11 -8.16 6.55
N ASN A 170 -23.24 -9.34 5.93
CA ASN A 170 -23.99 -10.46 6.50
C ASN A 170 -23.14 -11.43 7.31
N LEU A 171 -21.83 -11.21 7.43
CA LEU A 171 -20.93 -12.07 8.19
C LEU A 171 -21.23 -11.97 9.70
N LYS A 172 -21.72 -13.04 10.30
CA LYS A 172 -22.01 -13.11 11.75
C LYS A 172 -20.85 -13.68 12.56
N LEU A 173 -19.66 -13.11 12.36
CA LEU A 173 -18.45 -13.53 13.05
C LEU A 173 -18.19 -12.67 14.30
N PHE A 174 -18.03 -13.35 15.45
CA PHE A 174 -17.78 -12.73 16.76
C PHE A 174 -18.79 -11.63 17.17
N GLY A 175 -20.01 -11.65 16.62
CA GLY A 175 -21.06 -10.67 16.93
C GLY A 175 -20.76 -9.25 16.45
N ARG A 176 -19.84 -9.08 15.49
CA ARG A 176 -19.45 -7.76 14.97
C ARG A 176 -20.16 -7.42 13.65
N GLU A 177 -20.19 -6.13 13.33
CA GLU A 177 -20.58 -5.62 12.02
C GLU A 177 -19.35 -5.56 11.11
N TRP A 178 -19.42 -6.29 10.00
CA TRP A 178 -18.30 -6.44 9.07
C TRP A 178 -18.61 -5.71 7.78
N ARG A 179 -17.57 -5.16 7.15
CA ARG A 179 -17.63 -4.47 5.86
C ARG A 179 -16.43 -4.85 5.01
N LEU A 180 -16.48 -4.50 3.72
CA LEU A 180 -15.25 -4.48 2.93
C LEU A 180 -14.29 -3.41 3.51
N PRO A 181 -12.97 -3.63 3.43
CA PRO A 181 -12.01 -2.61 3.78
C PRO A 181 -12.02 -1.50 2.73
N SER A 182 -11.77 -0.27 3.18
CA SER A 182 -11.38 0.77 2.23
C SER A 182 -10.06 0.38 1.55
N LEU A 183 -9.75 1.01 0.44
CA LEU A 183 -8.52 0.90 -0.30
C LEU A 183 -7.32 1.28 0.58
N ASP A 184 -7.44 2.33 1.39
CA ASP A 184 -6.39 2.73 2.33
C ASP A 184 -6.13 1.63 3.37
N GLU A 185 -7.17 1.01 3.92
CA GLU A 185 -7.06 -0.11 4.86
C GLU A 185 -6.49 -1.36 4.18
N LEU A 186 -7.00 -1.73 3.01
CA LEU A 186 -6.54 -2.89 2.25
C LEU A 186 -5.11 -2.73 1.76
N TYR A 187 -4.71 -1.52 1.40
CA TYR A 187 -3.33 -1.21 1.05
C TYR A 187 -2.41 -1.18 2.28
N ALA A 188 -2.93 -0.80 3.46
CA ALA A 188 -2.15 -0.73 4.69
C ALA A 188 -1.57 -2.09 5.15
N ILE A 189 -2.07 -3.22 4.64
CA ILE A 189 -1.50 -4.54 4.95
C ILE A 189 -0.45 -5.00 3.94
N VAL A 190 -0.27 -4.29 2.83
CA VAL A 190 0.82 -4.55 1.88
C VAL A 190 2.15 -4.40 2.59
N ASN A 191 3.09 -5.31 2.37
CA ASN A 191 4.42 -5.22 2.94
C ASN A 191 5.45 -5.64 1.90
N TYR A 192 6.19 -4.66 1.38
CA TYR A 192 7.16 -4.82 0.28
C TYR A 192 8.43 -5.61 0.66
N ASN A 193 8.58 -6.02 1.92
CA ASN A 193 9.57 -7.03 2.31
C ASN A 193 9.15 -8.44 1.90
N TYR A 194 7.90 -8.62 1.45
CA TYR A 194 7.34 -9.87 0.96
C TYR A 194 6.90 -9.73 -0.49
N VAL A 195 6.84 -10.87 -1.18
CA VAL A 195 6.40 -10.99 -2.57
C VAL A 195 5.72 -12.34 -2.69
N LYS A 196 4.62 -12.41 -3.46
CA LYS A 196 3.84 -13.64 -3.68
C LYS A 196 3.46 -14.41 -2.39
N PRO A 197 2.68 -13.81 -1.47
CA PRO A 197 2.08 -12.47 -1.54
C PRO A 197 2.91 -11.39 -0.80
N ALA A 198 2.74 -10.13 -1.19
CA ALA A 198 3.33 -8.94 -0.56
C ALA A 198 2.60 -8.56 0.74
N VAL A 199 2.59 -9.47 1.71
CA VAL A 199 1.95 -9.32 3.03
C VAL A 199 2.64 -10.22 4.05
N ASN A 200 2.66 -9.84 5.31
CA ASN A 200 3.16 -10.70 6.37
C ASN A 200 2.13 -11.81 6.70
N LYS A 201 2.28 -12.97 6.06
CA LYS A 201 1.42 -14.16 6.28
C LYS A 201 1.42 -14.67 7.73
N LYS A 202 2.41 -14.34 8.57
CA LYS A 202 2.40 -14.76 9.98
C LYS A 202 1.31 -14.02 10.77
N ILE A 203 1.01 -12.79 10.36
CA ILE A 203 0.00 -11.94 10.98
C ILE A 203 -1.36 -12.21 10.33
N PHE A 204 -1.46 -12.03 9.01
CA PHE A 204 -2.73 -12.10 8.28
C PHE A 204 -3.14 -13.51 7.85
N GLY A 205 -2.32 -14.53 8.13
CA GLY A 205 -2.58 -15.90 7.68
C GLY A 205 -2.34 -16.08 6.18
N HIS A 206 -2.90 -17.14 5.61
CA HIS A 206 -2.74 -17.40 4.18
C HIS A 206 -3.52 -16.37 3.35
N MET A 207 -2.87 -15.87 2.30
CA MET A 207 -3.45 -14.96 1.30
C MET A 207 -2.93 -15.36 -0.08
N ARG A 208 -3.79 -15.21 -1.09
CA ARG A 208 -3.43 -15.46 -2.48
C ARG A 208 -2.66 -14.25 -3.03
N HIS A 209 -1.73 -14.48 -3.94
CA HIS A 209 -1.00 -13.42 -4.65
C HIS A 209 -1.84 -12.88 -5.83
N LYS A 210 -3.08 -12.46 -5.54
CA LYS A 210 -4.08 -12.04 -6.53
C LYS A 210 -4.68 -10.70 -6.12
N TYR A 211 -5.61 -10.19 -6.93
CA TYR A 211 -6.37 -8.99 -6.62
C TYR A 211 -7.40 -9.25 -5.54
N TYR A 212 -7.41 -8.35 -4.56
CA TYR A 212 -8.43 -8.24 -3.52
C TYR A 212 -9.21 -6.95 -3.73
N VAL A 213 -10.54 -7.02 -3.64
CA VAL A 213 -11.42 -5.86 -3.81
C VAL A 213 -11.52 -5.02 -2.54
N SER A 214 -11.59 -3.70 -2.70
CA SER A 214 -11.86 -2.72 -1.65
C SER A 214 -13.29 -2.18 -1.75
N ASP A 215 -13.71 -1.39 -0.77
CA ASP A 215 -15.00 -0.70 -0.75
C ASP A 215 -15.00 0.63 -1.54
N ASP A 216 -13.86 1.01 -2.14
CA ASP A 216 -13.73 2.27 -2.87
C ASP A 216 -14.01 2.11 -4.36
N GLU A 217 -15.04 2.81 -4.84
CA GLU A 217 -15.44 2.85 -6.24
C GLU A 217 -14.58 3.83 -7.05
N PHE A 218 -14.35 3.51 -8.32
CA PHE A 218 -13.74 4.40 -9.30
C PHE A 218 -14.73 4.66 -10.44
N GLY A 219 -15.48 5.75 -10.34
CA GLY A 219 -16.60 6.00 -11.24
C GLY A 219 -17.72 4.96 -11.06
N GLU A 220 -18.60 4.86 -12.04
CA GLU A 220 -19.85 4.08 -11.89
C GLU A 220 -19.61 2.56 -11.95
N ASN A 221 -18.68 2.10 -12.79
CA ASN A 221 -18.54 0.69 -13.18
C ASN A 221 -17.23 0.02 -12.72
N GLU A 222 -16.33 0.77 -12.09
CA GLU A 222 -15.03 0.25 -11.65
C GLU A 222 -14.87 0.38 -10.14
N VAL A 223 -14.00 -0.44 -9.58
CA VAL A 223 -13.66 -0.50 -8.16
C VAL A 223 -12.14 -0.59 -8.02
N TYR A 224 -11.62 -0.05 -6.93
CA TYR A 224 -10.22 -0.20 -6.59
C TYR A 224 -9.90 -1.58 -6.04
N VAL A 225 -8.78 -2.12 -6.49
CA VAL A 225 -8.27 -3.43 -6.10
C VAL A 225 -6.80 -3.38 -5.70
N VAL A 226 -6.42 -4.21 -4.74
CA VAL A 226 -5.03 -4.37 -4.28
C VAL A 226 -4.48 -5.71 -4.74
N GLY A 227 -3.41 -5.67 -5.54
CA GLY A 227 -2.72 -6.83 -6.09
C GLY A 227 -1.60 -7.32 -5.20
N PHE A 228 -1.81 -8.42 -4.49
CA PHE A 228 -0.83 -8.94 -3.53
C PHE A 228 0.34 -9.71 -4.16
N ALA A 229 0.46 -9.83 -5.48
CA ALA A 229 1.67 -10.43 -6.09
C ALA A 229 2.92 -9.60 -5.75
N VAL A 230 2.81 -8.29 -5.90
CA VAL A 230 3.89 -7.32 -5.70
C VAL A 230 3.45 -6.10 -4.89
N GLY A 231 2.20 -6.04 -4.41
CA GLY A 231 1.66 -4.90 -3.66
C GLY A 231 1.25 -3.74 -4.57
N SER A 232 0.59 -4.03 -5.68
CA SER A 232 0.07 -3.02 -6.60
C SER A 232 -1.33 -2.55 -6.20
N VAL A 233 -1.71 -1.36 -6.68
CA VAL A 233 -3.08 -0.83 -6.65
C VAL A 233 -3.46 -0.56 -8.10
N ALA A 234 -4.71 -0.88 -8.44
CA ALA A 234 -5.28 -0.70 -9.77
C ALA A 234 -6.80 -0.50 -9.65
N THR A 235 -7.45 -0.15 -10.76
CA THR A 235 -8.91 -0.23 -10.92
C THR A 235 -9.29 -1.48 -11.73
N ALA A 236 -10.51 -1.97 -11.52
CA ALA A 236 -11.07 -3.08 -12.30
C ALA A 236 -12.61 -2.99 -12.38
N PRO A 237 -13.26 -3.59 -13.40
CA PRO A 237 -14.72 -3.60 -13.48
C PRO A 237 -15.37 -4.31 -12.29
N LYS A 238 -16.48 -3.76 -11.76
CA LYS A 238 -17.21 -4.34 -10.61
C LYS A 238 -17.72 -5.76 -10.86
N SER A 239 -17.97 -6.11 -12.13
CA SER A 239 -18.45 -7.43 -12.58
C SER A 239 -17.38 -8.53 -12.58
N GLU A 240 -16.10 -8.19 -12.43
CA GLU A 240 -15.02 -9.15 -12.29
C GLU A 240 -15.04 -9.82 -10.91
N HIS A 241 -14.41 -11.00 -10.82
CA HIS A 241 -14.42 -11.78 -9.58
C HIS A 241 -13.08 -11.68 -8.84
N PHE A 242 -13.11 -11.11 -7.64
CA PHE A 242 -11.94 -10.83 -6.81
C PHE A 242 -11.91 -11.68 -5.55
N TYR A 243 -10.71 -11.84 -4.98
CA TYR A 243 -10.63 -12.22 -3.57
C TYR A 243 -11.08 -11.03 -2.71
N PHE A 244 -11.40 -11.27 -1.45
CA PHE A 244 -11.82 -10.20 -0.54
C PHE A 244 -11.39 -10.54 0.88
N ARG A 245 -11.42 -9.53 1.74
CA ARG A 245 -11.32 -9.64 3.20
C ARG A 245 -12.41 -8.78 3.78
N CYS A 246 -12.87 -9.13 4.96
CA CYS A 246 -13.77 -8.28 5.74
C CYS A 246 -13.00 -7.65 6.91
N VAL A 247 -13.35 -6.40 7.20
CA VAL A 247 -12.89 -5.66 8.37
C VAL A 247 -14.07 -5.22 9.20
N SER A 248 -13.81 -4.85 10.45
CA SER A 248 -14.83 -4.41 11.39
C SER A 248 -14.21 -3.37 12.32
N ASP A 249 -14.88 -2.25 12.52
CA ASP A 249 -14.34 -1.16 13.33
C ASP A 249 -14.16 -1.63 14.78
N MET A 250 -13.02 -1.27 15.39
CA MET A 250 -12.87 -1.39 16.83
C MET A 250 -13.89 -0.44 17.44
N GLU A 251 -14.75 -0.93 18.33
CA GLU A 251 -15.64 -0.03 19.05
C GLU A 251 -14.76 0.97 19.79
N GLU A 252 -14.93 2.27 19.51
CA GLU A 252 -14.48 3.28 20.45
C GLU A 252 -15.16 2.92 21.76
N ASN A 253 -14.39 2.58 22.79
CA ASN A 253 -14.94 2.47 24.13
C ASN A 253 -15.46 3.86 24.51
N PHE A 254 -16.72 4.14 24.18
CA PHE A 254 -17.52 5.14 24.87
C PHE A 254 -17.72 4.60 26.28
N PHE A 255 -16.69 4.75 27.12
CA PHE A 255 -16.79 4.51 28.54
C PHE A 255 -17.91 5.41 29.07
N LYS A 256 -19.04 4.79 29.41
CA LYS A 256 -19.85 5.17 30.57
C LYS A 256 -19.05 4.92 31.84
#